data_AF-A0A8H7IE71-F1
#
_entry.id   AF-A0A8H7IE71-F1
#
_cell.length_a   1.000
_cell.length_b   1.000
_cell.length_c   1.000
_cell.angle_alpha   90.00
_cell.angle_beta   90.00
_cell.angle_gamma   90.00
#
_symmetry.space_group_name_H-M   'P 1'
#
loop_
_entity.id
_entity.type
_entity.pdbx_description
1 polymer ?
#
loop_
_entity_poly.entity_id
_entity_poly.type
_entity_poly.pdbx_seq_one_letter_code
_entity_poly.pdbx_strand_id
1 'polypeptide(L)'
;MQRVLATPVDGGYECTWTPETEGERPVTKQLVKALRAKTHQLEAEISQLKQADSRIVLPVPLLAQARMQSFRLFIRNLSLYLKVYHMFIQAMFQSRAVSTPAPETRSQSVHDHFSLKYQYIFHIDTSLPHNEQSPEHQASLKCEWNRYLPNLDTIQFSRHEHDTLLHRYFSYGAAWLFGMLPDSFLHDMLEYLSPSSTCTPDQLPHYSPILHCSVLAFASSMSENPHVRQPSTREKFATHAKQWLDKSERNTGYMYTGMSMRAARAGTASQLRSWYCWSAFLTETYVRLSLESFVAQEMRRPSEMPTPNGLVTLPIAYELSAQPLSEMSATHLFDHVDYPRITIECFIKCTSLMLITNTIPTATQLETWFNAFPANLHFHQSDAFTPPPILALHIHYWWSILRLYLPDSATEPNLSMNLALVKLVELFEAFDAQFGLQYFPRNLLKAMYMCGRASILERLPEDGIEICLKGLRVWPCAESMVADLVQLRSSL
;
A
#
# COMPACT_ATOMS: atom_id res chain seq x y z
N MET A 1 -21.13 20.89 38.53
CA MET A 1 -19.96 21.32 37.74
C MET A 1 -18.98 22.03 38.68
N GLN A 2 -18.14 21.28 39.38
CA GLN A 2 -17.10 21.81 40.26
C GLN A 2 -15.73 21.70 39.58
N ARG A 3 -14.87 22.71 39.78
CA ARG A 3 -13.54 22.78 39.17
C ARG A 3 -12.54 21.97 40.00
N VAL A 4 -11.82 21.06 39.36
CA VAL A 4 -10.54 20.56 39.89
C VAL A 4 -9.53 21.70 39.76
N LEU A 5 -8.95 22.13 40.88
CA LEU A 5 -7.88 23.13 40.90
C LEU A 5 -6.53 22.39 40.90
N ALA A 6 -5.77 22.53 39.82
CA ALA A 6 -4.38 22.13 39.76
C ALA A 6 -3.50 23.34 40.08
N THR A 7 -2.71 23.27 41.15
CA THR A 7 -1.67 24.26 41.46
C THR A 7 -0.34 23.84 40.83
N PRO A 8 0.41 24.75 40.16
CA PRO A 8 1.71 24.41 39.62
C PRO A 8 2.75 24.29 40.74
N VAL A 9 3.63 23.30 40.62
CA VAL A 9 4.91 23.21 41.35
C VAL A 9 5.99 22.92 40.30
N ASP A 10 7.14 23.56 40.41
CA ASP A 10 8.24 23.39 39.45
C ASP A 10 8.69 21.92 39.36
N GLY A 11 8.54 21.33 38.17
CA GLY A 11 9.05 19.99 37.85
C GLY A 11 8.01 18.96 37.40
N GLY A 12 6.71 19.14 37.67
CA GLY A 12 5.68 18.23 37.16
C GLY A 12 4.33 18.29 37.89
N TYR A 13 3.28 17.82 37.22
CA TYR A 13 1.94 17.70 37.81
C TYR A 13 1.82 16.41 38.64
N GLU A 14 1.89 16.51 39.97
CA GLU A 14 1.61 15.39 40.87
C GLU A 14 0.12 15.35 41.25
N CYS A 15 -0.62 14.39 40.69
CA CYS A 15 -2.03 14.17 41.04
C CYS A 15 -2.18 13.42 42.37
N THR A 16 -2.15 14.15 43.49
CA THR A 16 -2.53 13.60 44.81
C THR A 16 -4.05 13.44 44.93
N TRP A 17 -4.51 12.20 45.06
CA TRP A 17 -5.92 11.86 45.33
C TRP A 17 -6.15 11.64 46.83
N THR A 18 -7.04 12.43 47.43
CA THR A 18 -7.39 12.27 48.85
C THR A 18 -8.36 11.10 49.08
N PRO A 19 -8.32 10.41 50.24
CA PRO A 19 -9.18 9.25 50.53
C PRO A 19 -10.69 9.55 50.43
N GLU A 20 -11.08 10.80 50.63
CA GLU A 20 -12.46 11.26 50.71
C GLU A 20 -13.18 11.29 49.35
N THR A 21 -12.46 11.09 48.24
CA THR A 21 -13.02 11.07 46.86
C THR A 21 -13.16 9.67 46.25
N GLU A 22 -13.01 8.59 47.05
CA GLU A 22 -13.09 7.21 46.54
C GLU A 22 -14.44 6.84 45.89
N GLY A 23 -15.54 7.54 46.24
CA GLY A 23 -16.89 7.27 45.75
C GLY A 23 -17.15 7.65 44.28
N GLU A 24 -16.36 8.57 43.71
CA GLU A 24 -16.59 9.09 42.33
C GLU A 24 -15.60 8.51 41.29
N ARG A 25 -14.94 7.39 41.58
CA ARG A 25 -14.06 6.73 40.59
C ARG A 25 -14.90 6.10 39.46
N PRO A 26 -14.71 6.51 38.18
CA PRO A 26 -15.45 5.92 37.07
C PRO A 26 -14.92 4.50 36.76
N VAL A 27 -15.66 3.47 37.18
CA VAL A 27 -15.70 2.04 36.71
C VAL A 27 -14.37 1.25 36.62
N THR A 28 -13.22 1.90 36.79
CA THR A 28 -11.88 1.42 36.40
C THR A 28 -11.29 0.42 37.38
N LYS A 29 -11.45 0.60 38.70
CA LYS A 29 -10.97 -0.37 39.72
C LYS A 29 -11.60 -1.76 39.50
N GLN A 30 -12.90 -1.84 39.22
CA GLN A 30 -13.58 -3.11 38.95
C GLN A 30 -13.17 -3.70 37.59
N LEU A 31 -13.13 -2.88 36.53
CA LEU A 31 -12.69 -3.32 35.20
C LEU A 31 -11.26 -3.87 35.20
N VAL A 32 -10.31 -3.20 35.87
CA VAL A 32 -8.93 -3.67 36.01
C VAL A 32 -8.86 -4.99 36.81
N LYS A 33 -9.68 -5.14 37.85
CA LYS A 33 -9.74 -6.41 38.61
C LYS A 33 -10.32 -7.56 37.76
N ALA A 34 -11.35 -7.29 36.96
CA ALA A 34 -11.94 -8.25 36.02
C ALA A 34 -10.95 -8.65 34.90
N LEU A 35 -10.22 -7.68 34.33
CA LEU A 35 -9.20 -7.94 33.31
C LEU A 35 -8.03 -8.78 33.86
N ARG A 36 -7.57 -8.54 35.09
CA ARG A 36 -6.56 -9.38 35.75
C ARG A 36 -7.06 -10.81 35.97
N ALA A 37 -8.29 -10.98 36.44
CA ALA A 37 -8.89 -12.31 36.61
C ALA A 37 -9.00 -13.08 35.28
N LYS A 38 -9.47 -12.42 34.21
CA LYS A 38 -9.55 -13.01 32.87
C LYS A 38 -8.17 -13.33 32.29
N THR A 39 -7.14 -12.54 32.60
CA THR A 39 -5.76 -12.82 32.19
C THR A 39 -5.25 -14.11 32.83
N HIS A 40 -5.37 -14.26 34.14
CA HIS A 40 -4.95 -15.48 34.85
C HIS A 40 -5.75 -16.73 34.43
N GLN A 41 -7.04 -16.59 34.12
CA GLN A 41 -7.82 -17.69 33.56
C GLN A 41 -7.24 -18.15 32.21
N LEU A 42 -6.98 -17.22 31.29
CA LEU A 42 -6.42 -17.54 29.97
C LEU A 42 -5.01 -18.12 30.07
N GLU A 43 -4.18 -17.67 31.02
CA GLU A 43 -2.87 -18.25 31.32
C GLU A 43 -2.96 -19.71 31.80
N ALA A 44 -3.96 -20.03 32.62
CA ALA A 44 -4.23 -21.39 33.09
C ALA A 44 -4.72 -22.31 31.95
N GLU A 45 -5.66 -21.85 31.13
CA GLU A 45 -6.16 -22.56 29.94
C GLU A 45 -5.02 -22.81 28.93
N ILE A 46 -4.18 -21.81 28.67
CA ILE A 46 -2.96 -21.91 27.84
C ILE A 46 -2.00 -22.98 28.37
N SER A 47 -1.86 -23.10 29.69
CA SER A 47 -0.97 -24.06 30.33
C SER A 47 -1.52 -25.48 30.26
N GLN A 48 -2.84 -25.66 30.45
CA GLN A 48 -3.52 -26.94 30.25
C GLN A 48 -3.41 -27.41 28.78
N LEU A 49 -3.63 -26.53 27.81
CA LEU A 49 -3.48 -26.84 26.39
C LEU A 49 -2.04 -27.28 26.06
N LYS A 50 -1.01 -26.59 26.56
CA LYS A 50 0.40 -27.01 26.37
C LYS A 50 0.68 -28.41 26.95
N GLN A 51 0.09 -28.74 28.10
CA GLN A 51 0.26 -30.08 28.70
C GLN A 51 -0.52 -31.16 27.94
N ALA A 52 -1.70 -30.85 27.39
CA ALA A 52 -2.44 -31.77 26.54
C ALA A 52 -1.70 -32.06 25.22
N ASP A 53 -1.16 -31.03 24.57
CA ASP A 53 -0.45 -31.11 23.30
C ASP A 53 0.80 -32.01 23.40
N SER A 54 1.54 -31.93 24.53
CA SER A 54 2.69 -32.81 24.81
C SER A 54 2.39 -34.31 24.90
N ARG A 55 1.11 -34.70 24.91
CA ARG A 55 0.66 -36.12 24.95
C ARG A 55 0.08 -36.61 23.62
N ILE A 56 -0.06 -35.74 22.62
CA ILE A 56 -0.74 -36.08 21.37
C ILE A 56 0.29 -36.10 20.22
N VAL A 57 0.89 -37.28 20.00
CA VAL A 57 1.53 -37.59 18.72
C VAL A 57 0.42 -37.84 17.70
N LEU A 58 -0.10 -36.75 17.12
CA LEU A 58 -1.15 -36.79 16.10
C LEU A 58 -0.62 -37.51 14.85
N PRO A 59 -1.31 -38.55 14.34
CA PRO A 59 -0.95 -39.17 13.07
C PRO A 59 -0.90 -38.14 11.95
N VAL A 60 0.20 -38.12 11.18
CA VAL A 60 0.45 -37.21 10.05
C VAL A 60 -0.76 -37.01 9.11
N PRO A 61 -1.59 -38.03 8.79
CA PRO A 61 -2.79 -37.84 7.97
C PRO A 61 -3.81 -36.83 8.50
N LEU A 62 -3.98 -36.72 9.82
CA LEU A 62 -4.98 -35.81 10.42
C LEU A 62 -4.54 -34.34 10.35
N LEU A 63 -3.24 -34.06 10.43
CA LEU A 63 -2.69 -32.72 10.22
C LEU A 63 -2.90 -32.25 8.77
N ALA A 64 -2.72 -33.17 7.80
CA ALA A 64 -3.01 -32.91 6.38
C ALA A 64 -4.52 -32.66 6.15
N GLN A 65 -5.39 -33.44 6.78
CA GLN A 65 -6.84 -33.29 6.65
C GLN A 65 -7.35 -31.97 7.27
N ALA A 66 -6.82 -31.56 8.42
CA ALA A 66 -7.11 -30.27 9.04
C ALA A 66 -6.66 -29.09 8.14
N ARG A 67 -5.43 -29.15 7.61
CA ARG A 67 -4.95 -28.17 6.61
C ARG A 67 -5.84 -28.10 5.37
N MET A 68 -6.31 -29.24 4.87
CA MET A 68 -7.19 -29.30 3.70
C MET A 68 -8.62 -28.78 3.96
N GLN A 69 -9.13 -28.92 5.19
CA GLN A 69 -10.41 -28.30 5.59
C GLN A 69 -10.28 -26.78 5.74
N SER A 70 -9.21 -26.28 6.37
CA SER A 70 -8.91 -24.85 6.41
C SER A 70 -8.73 -24.26 5.02
N PHE A 71 -8.08 -24.98 4.09
CA PHE A 71 -7.96 -24.57 2.69
C PHE A 71 -9.33 -24.49 1.97
N ARG A 72 -10.25 -25.42 2.20
CA ARG A 72 -11.61 -25.35 1.62
C ARG A 72 -12.43 -24.19 2.16
N LEU A 73 -12.34 -23.90 3.46
CA LEU A 73 -12.94 -22.71 4.08
C LEU A 73 -12.31 -21.42 3.54
N PHE A 74 -10.98 -21.40 3.39
CA PHE A 74 -10.23 -20.31 2.77
C PHE A 74 -10.70 -20.04 1.33
N ILE A 75 -10.77 -21.04 0.44
CA ILE A 75 -11.23 -20.85 -0.95
C ILE A 75 -12.65 -20.27 -1.01
N ARG A 76 -13.54 -20.71 -0.11
CA ARG A 76 -14.91 -20.16 0.00
C ARG A 76 -14.90 -18.70 0.46
N ASN A 77 -14.05 -18.35 1.42
CA ASN A 77 -13.85 -16.98 1.88
C ASN A 77 -13.12 -16.10 0.84
N LEU A 78 -12.22 -16.66 0.03
CA LEU A 78 -11.53 -15.99 -1.07
C LEU A 78 -12.52 -15.59 -2.18
N SER A 79 -13.48 -16.46 -2.50
CA SER A 79 -14.59 -16.12 -3.41
C SER A 79 -15.44 -14.97 -2.86
N LEU A 80 -15.73 -14.95 -1.55
CA LEU A 80 -16.39 -13.84 -0.87
C LEU A 80 -15.53 -12.57 -0.85
N TYR A 81 -14.21 -12.69 -0.68
CA TYR A 81 -13.28 -11.56 -0.62
C TYR A 81 -13.11 -10.88 -1.99
N LEU A 82 -12.91 -11.67 -3.05
CA LEU A 82 -12.92 -11.17 -4.42
C LEU A 82 -14.27 -10.52 -4.77
N LYS A 83 -15.39 -11.02 -4.26
CA LYS A 83 -16.70 -10.36 -4.38
C LYS A 83 -16.78 -9.04 -3.61
N VAL A 84 -16.25 -8.95 -2.38
CA VAL A 84 -16.22 -7.70 -1.60
C VAL A 84 -15.29 -6.66 -2.25
N TYR A 85 -14.12 -7.07 -2.73
CA TYR A 85 -13.21 -6.18 -3.45
C TYR A 85 -13.84 -5.74 -4.79
N HIS A 86 -14.51 -6.64 -5.49
CA HIS A 86 -15.31 -6.31 -6.66
C HIS A 86 -16.47 -5.34 -6.31
N MET A 87 -17.18 -5.50 -5.19
CA MET A 87 -18.17 -4.53 -4.72
C MET A 87 -17.56 -3.14 -4.46
N PHE A 88 -16.35 -3.08 -3.92
CA PHE A 88 -15.66 -1.81 -3.67
C PHE A 88 -15.28 -1.11 -4.98
N ILE A 89 -14.67 -1.84 -5.93
CA ILE A 89 -14.40 -1.35 -7.29
C ILE A 89 -15.69 -0.93 -8.00
N GLN A 90 -16.73 -1.76 -7.92
CA GLN A 90 -18.06 -1.50 -8.47
C GLN A 90 -18.69 -0.24 -7.88
N ALA A 91 -18.60 0.00 -6.56
CA ALA A 91 -19.08 1.23 -5.94
C ALA A 91 -18.29 2.47 -6.42
N MET A 92 -16.96 2.35 -6.56
CA MET A 92 -16.13 3.45 -7.09
C MET A 92 -16.49 3.83 -8.53
N PHE A 93 -16.87 2.86 -9.38
CA PHE A 93 -17.28 3.14 -10.76
C PHE A 93 -18.78 3.45 -10.92
N GLN A 94 -19.66 2.94 -10.05
CA GLN A 94 -21.12 3.16 -10.15
C GLN A 94 -21.56 4.56 -9.68
N SER A 95 -20.72 5.29 -8.94
CA SER A 95 -20.97 6.70 -8.58
C SER A 95 -21.18 7.62 -9.79
N ARG A 96 -20.83 7.17 -11.00
CA ARG A 96 -20.98 7.92 -12.26
C ARG A 96 -22.24 7.59 -13.08
N ALA A 97 -23.04 6.60 -12.67
CA ALA A 97 -23.98 5.91 -13.58
C ALA A 97 -25.45 5.85 -13.14
N VAL A 98 -25.84 6.44 -12.00
CA VAL A 98 -27.23 6.36 -11.50
C VAL A 98 -27.86 7.74 -11.32
N SER A 99 -28.51 8.19 -12.40
CA SER A 99 -29.65 9.11 -12.35
C SER A 99 -30.49 8.88 -13.60
N THR A 100 -31.06 7.67 -13.74
CA THR A 100 -32.08 7.39 -14.76
C THR A 100 -33.39 8.06 -14.35
N PRO A 101 -33.84 9.13 -15.01
CA PRO A 101 -35.13 9.72 -14.70
C PRO A 101 -36.25 8.83 -15.25
N ALA A 102 -37.43 8.91 -14.64
CA ALA A 102 -38.66 8.45 -15.29
C ALA A 102 -38.86 9.19 -16.63
N PRO A 103 -39.59 8.62 -17.61
CA PRO A 103 -39.78 9.22 -18.93
C PRO A 103 -40.74 10.42 -18.88
N GLU A 104 -40.28 11.53 -18.29
CA GLU A 104 -40.94 12.83 -18.39
C GLU A 104 -40.34 13.65 -19.54
N THR A 105 -41.22 14.09 -20.43
CA THR A 105 -40.91 14.89 -21.61
C THR A 105 -40.50 16.31 -21.20
N ARG A 106 -39.27 16.48 -20.73
CA ARG A 106 -38.68 17.78 -20.42
C ARG A 106 -37.32 17.90 -21.09
N SER A 107 -37.08 19.02 -21.73
CA SER A 107 -35.83 19.36 -22.40
C SER A 107 -34.68 19.41 -21.40
N GLN A 108 -34.07 18.26 -21.14
CA GLN A 108 -32.80 18.18 -20.45
C GLN A 108 -31.75 18.83 -21.36
N SER A 109 -31.39 20.08 -21.03
CA SER A 109 -30.08 20.57 -21.39
C SER A 109 -29.08 19.64 -20.69
N VAL A 110 -28.52 18.72 -21.47
CA VAL A 110 -27.40 17.88 -21.05
C VAL A 110 -26.23 18.83 -20.81
N HIS A 111 -26.17 19.37 -19.60
CA HIS A 111 -24.95 19.94 -19.08
C HIS A 111 -24.03 18.74 -18.88
N ASP A 112 -23.25 18.44 -19.92
CA ASP A 112 -21.92 17.87 -19.75
C ASP A 112 -21.18 18.80 -18.79
N HIS A 113 -21.31 18.50 -17.50
CA HIS A 113 -20.38 18.97 -16.49
C HIS A 113 -19.06 18.26 -16.80
N PHE A 114 -18.30 18.85 -17.73
CA PHE A 114 -16.92 18.50 -17.99
C PHE A 114 -16.19 18.54 -16.66
N SER A 115 -16.00 17.36 -16.09
CA SER A 115 -15.29 17.12 -14.84
C SER A 115 -13.88 17.69 -15.03
N LEU A 116 -13.63 18.85 -14.41
CA LEU A 116 -12.42 19.62 -14.62
C LEU A 116 -11.22 18.73 -14.28
N LYS A 117 -10.38 18.45 -15.27
CA LYS A 117 -9.17 17.68 -15.08
C LYS A 117 -8.11 18.57 -14.42
N TYR A 118 -7.49 18.07 -13.36
CA TYR A 118 -6.34 18.72 -12.77
C TYR A 118 -5.16 18.70 -13.74
N GLN A 119 -4.50 19.85 -13.86
CA GLN A 119 -3.33 20.03 -14.71
C GLN A 119 -2.12 20.38 -13.84
N TYR A 120 -1.05 19.62 -14.00
CA TYR A 120 0.21 19.87 -13.31
C TYR A 120 0.79 21.22 -13.75
N ILE A 121 1.38 21.97 -12.83
CA ILE A 121 1.86 23.34 -13.11
C ILE A 121 2.92 23.41 -14.21
N PHE A 122 3.66 22.32 -14.44
CA PHE A 122 4.64 22.22 -15.53
C PHE A 122 4.02 21.85 -16.91
N HIS A 123 2.72 21.59 -16.97
CA HIS A 123 1.93 21.50 -18.21
C HIS A 123 1.16 22.80 -18.53
N ILE A 124 1.12 23.75 -17.59
CA ILE A 124 0.41 25.03 -17.77
C ILE A 124 1.39 26.08 -18.28
N ASP A 125 1.12 26.63 -19.47
CA ASP A 125 1.90 27.76 -20.01
C ASP A 125 1.62 29.04 -19.22
N THR A 126 2.46 29.31 -18.21
CA THR A 126 2.36 30.50 -17.36
C THR A 126 2.68 31.82 -18.07
N SER A 127 3.07 31.82 -19.35
CA SER A 127 3.23 33.05 -20.14
C SER A 127 1.89 33.61 -20.63
N LEU A 128 0.86 32.77 -20.77
CA LEU A 128 -0.47 33.19 -21.21
C LEU A 128 -1.26 33.87 -20.07
N PRO A 129 -1.91 35.02 -20.33
CA PRO A 129 -2.81 35.69 -19.39
C PRO A 129 -3.88 34.76 -18.81
N HIS A 130 -4.26 34.97 -17.54
CA HIS A 130 -5.21 34.09 -16.82
C HIS A 130 -6.57 33.91 -17.54
N ASN A 131 -7.02 34.92 -18.30
CA ASN A 131 -8.25 34.89 -19.09
C ASN A 131 -8.14 34.11 -20.41
N GLU A 132 -6.93 33.80 -20.88
CA GLU A 132 -6.66 33.03 -22.10
C GLU A 132 -6.38 31.55 -21.79
N GLN A 133 -6.14 31.21 -20.53
CA GLN A 133 -6.00 29.85 -20.03
C GLN A 133 -7.31 29.05 -20.14
N SER A 134 -7.22 27.74 -20.41
CA SER A 134 -8.38 26.84 -20.39
C SER A 134 -9.06 26.79 -19.01
N PRO A 135 -10.34 26.40 -18.90
CA PRO A 135 -11.02 26.23 -17.62
C PRO A 135 -10.27 25.32 -16.63
N GLU A 136 -9.66 24.25 -17.14
CA GLU A 136 -8.85 23.28 -16.38
C GLU A 136 -7.57 23.91 -15.85
N HIS A 137 -6.85 24.69 -16.68
CA HIS A 137 -5.68 25.46 -16.26
C HIS A 137 -6.06 26.49 -15.20
N GLN A 138 -7.12 27.26 -15.44
CA GLN A 138 -7.60 28.27 -14.48
C GLN A 138 -7.99 27.67 -13.14
N ALA A 139 -8.67 26.52 -13.14
CA ALA A 139 -9.03 25.80 -11.91
C ALA A 139 -7.77 25.28 -11.19
N SER A 140 -6.83 24.68 -11.94
CA SER A 140 -5.60 24.11 -11.39
C SER A 140 -4.65 25.17 -10.81
N LEU A 141 -4.63 26.37 -11.39
CA LEU A 141 -3.94 27.57 -10.87
C LEU A 141 -4.62 28.14 -9.61
N LYS A 142 -5.96 28.06 -9.50
CA LYS A 142 -6.72 28.50 -8.33
C LYS A 142 -6.75 27.49 -7.18
N CYS A 143 -6.36 26.24 -7.43
CA CYS A 143 -6.32 25.16 -6.44
C CYS A 143 -5.38 25.49 -5.28
N GLU A 144 -5.91 25.56 -4.04
CA GLU A 144 -5.15 25.79 -2.81
C GLU A 144 -4.46 24.50 -2.31
N TRP A 145 -3.64 23.91 -3.17
CA TRP A 145 -2.89 22.66 -3.00
C TRP A 145 -2.19 22.52 -1.63
N ASN A 146 -1.70 23.62 -1.05
CA ASN A 146 -0.98 23.63 0.23
C ASN A 146 -1.88 23.84 1.47
N ARG A 147 -3.20 24.05 1.32
CA ARG A 147 -4.15 24.40 2.41
C ARG A 147 -4.06 23.47 3.63
N TYR A 148 -3.76 22.19 3.42
CA TYR A 148 -3.70 21.17 4.48
C TYR A 148 -2.32 20.49 4.60
N LEU A 149 -1.26 21.12 4.09
CA LEU A 149 0.11 20.62 4.19
C LEU A 149 0.80 21.22 5.44
N PRO A 150 1.77 20.52 6.05
CA PRO A 150 2.52 21.09 7.17
C PRO A 150 3.34 22.29 6.72
N ASN A 151 3.54 23.26 7.61
CA ASN A 151 4.59 24.25 7.41
C ASN A 151 5.95 23.53 7.44
N LEU A 152 6.74 23.74 6.39
CA LEU A 152 8.08 23.15 6.26
C LEU A 152 9.19 24.12 6.74
N ASP A 153 8.83 25.36 7.07
CA ASP A 153 9.66 26.45 7.65
C ASP A 153 10.88 26.85 6.83
N THR A 154 11.89 25.98 6.78
CA THR A 154 13.20 26.22 6.16
C THR A 154 13.28 25.75 4.72
N ILE A 155 12.27 25.02 4.25
CA ILE A 155 12.25 24.39 2.92
C ILE A 155 11.22 25.12 2.05
N GLN A 156 11.69 25.75 0.98
CA GLN A 156 10.83 26.33 -0.05
C GLN A 156 10.18 25.20 -0.86
N PHE A 157 9.08 24.67 -0.34
CA PHE A 157 8.25 23.69 -1.04
C PHE A 157 7.31 24.43 -1.99
N SER A 158 7.66 24.43 -3.28
CA SER A 158 6.93 25.13 -4.33
C SER A 158 5.79 24.27 -4.90
N ARG A 159 4.85 24.89 -5.61
CA ARG A 159 3.82 24.18 -6.37
C ARG A 159 4.43 23.24 -7.43
N HIS A 160 5.56 23.64 -8.02
CA HIS A 160 6.28 22.82 -9.00
C HIS A 160 6.81 21.52 -8.37
N GLU A 161 7.48 21.62 -7.22
CA GLU A 161 7.95 20.44 -6.48
C GLU A 161 6.78 19.54 -6.06
N HIS A 162 5.70 20.13 -5.53
CA HIS A 162 4.49 19.40 -5.17
C HIS A 162 3.92 18.57 -6.34
N ASP A 163 3.73 19.20 -7.50
CA ASP A 163 3.17 18.53 -8.68
C ASP A 163 4.13 17.48 -9.23
N THR A 164 5.43 17.74 -9.16
CA THR A 164 6.49 16.79 -9.52
C THR A 164 6.44 15.54 -8.63
N LEU A 165 6.20 15.71 -7.33
CA LEU A 165 6.03 14.60 -6.39
C LEU A 165 4.76 13.79 -6.66
N LEU A 166 3.63 14.46 -6.90
CA LEU A 166 2.38 13.76 -7.26
C LEU A 166 2.53 12.99 -8.57
N HIS A 167 3.09 13.61 -9.62
CA HIS A 167 3.35 12.95 -10.89
C HIS A 167 4.26 11.72 -10.71
N ARG A 168 5.43 11.86 -10.06
CA ARG A 168 6.33 10.71 -9.80
C ARG A 168 5.67 9.60 -8.99
N TYR A 169 4.80 9.95 -8.04
CA TYR A 169 4.07 8.98 -7.24
C TYR A 169 3.08 8.14 -8.06
N PHE A 170 2.35 8.77 -8.97
CA PHE A 170 1.38 8.09 -9.84
C PHE A 170 2.03 7.37 -11.03
N SER A 171 3.15 7.90 -11.53
CA SER A 171 3.91 7.31 -12.64
C SER A 171 4.72 6.07 -12.21
N TYR A 172 5.54 6.20 -11.17
CA TYR A 172 6.51 5.15 -10.79
C TYR A 172 6.25 4.55 -9.40
N GLY A 173 5.60 5.32 -8.54
CA GLY A 173 5.39 5.00 -7.14
C GLY A 173 4.40 3.86 -6.90
N ALA A 174 4.13 3.61 -5.62
CA ALA A 174 3.25 2.54 -5.18
C ALA A 174 1.75 2.82 -5.39
N ALA A 175 1.35 3.82 -6.19
CA ALA A 175 -0.06 4.18 -6.41
C ALA A 175 -0.91 2.97 -6.86
N TRP A 176 -0.35 2.16 -7.77
CA TRP A 176 -0.95 0.91 -8.22
C TRP A 176 -1.14 -0.09 -7.07
N LEU A 177 -0.17 -0.27 -6.17
CA LEU A 177 -0.29 -1.14 -4.95
C LEU A 177 -1.37 -0.72 -3.97
N PHE A 178 -1.88 0.50 -4.09
CA PHE A 178 -2.93 1.04 -3.24
C PHE A 178 -4.28 1.18 -3.98
N GLY A 179 -4.38 0.70 -5.22
CA GLY A 179 -5.57 0.80 -6.06
C GLY A 179 -5.99 2.26 -6.33
N MET A 180 -5.07 3.21 -6.24
CA MET A 180 -5.37 4.62 -6.43
C MET A 180 -5.40 4.98 -7.91
N LEU A 181 -6.50 5.61 -8.33
CA LEU A 181 -6.65 6.18 -9.66
C LEU A 181 -6.13 7.63 -9.63
N PRO A 182 -5.12 7.99 -10.45
CA PRO A 182 -4.55 9.33 -10.46
C PRO A 182 -5.60 10.40 -10.76
N ASP A 183 -6.36 10.23 -11.85
CA ASP A 183 -7.38 11.19 -12.27
C ASP A 183 -8.45 11.41 -11.18
N SER A 184 -8.93 10.35 -10.52
CA SER A 184 -9.91 10.46 -9.44
C SER A 184 -9.36 11.18 -8.21
N PHE A 185 -8.14 10.85 -7.78
CA PHE A 185 -7.49 11.56 -6.66
C PHE A 185 -7.30 13.05 -6.97
N LEU A 186 -6.83 13.36 -8.18
CA LEU A 186 -6.52 14.73 -8.59
C LEU A 186 -7.76 15.56 -8.87
N HIS A 187 -8.83 14.96 -9.39
CA HIS A 187 -10.13 15.61 -9.57
C HIS A 187 -10.75 15.98 -8.21
N ASP A 188 -10.86 15.00 -7.30
CA ASP A 188 -11.38 15.22 -5.96
C ASP A 188 -10.50 16.23 -5.17
N MET A 189 -9.18 16.21 -5.38
CA MET A 189 -8.27 17.22 -4.83
C MET A 189 -8.56 18.62 -5.40
N LEU A 190 -8.75 18.75 -6.71
CA LEU A 190 -9.04 20.02 -7.37
C LEU A 190 -10.36 20.61 -6.84
N GLU A 191 -11.39 19.78 -6.73
CA GLU A 191 -12.71 20.20 -6.25
C GLU A 191 -12.68 20.57 -4.77
N TYR A 192 -12.06 19.76 -3.90
CA TYR A 192 -11.98 20.04 -2.46
C TYR A 192 -11.09 21.25 -2.11
N LEU A 193 -10.01 21.46 -2.88
CA LEU A 193 -9.06 22.57 -2.69
C LEU A 193 -9.39 23.82 -3.51
N SER A 194 -10.52 23.84 -4.21
CA SER A 194 -11.05 25.07 -4.82
C SER A 194 -11.38 26.10 -3.73
N PRO A 195 -11.09 27.40 -3.93
CA PRO A 195 -11.47 28.47 -2.98
C PRO A 195 -12.98 28.60 -2.80
N SER A 196 -13.76 28.20 -3.82
CA SER A 196 -15.23 28.24 -3.83
C SER A 196 -15.87 26.88 -3.52
N SER A 197 -15.10 25.90 -3.04
CA SER A 197 -15.62 24.56 -2.77
C SER A 197 -16.66 24.58 -1.65
N THR A 198 -17.88 24.15 -1.97
CA THR A 198 -18.94 23.86 -0.99
C THR A 198 -19.03 22.36 -0.67
N CYS A 199 -18.15 21.54 -1.24
CA CYS A 199 -18.29 20.10 -1.24
C CYS A 199 -17.91 19.51 0.12
N THR A 200 -18.76 18.63 0.64
CA THR A 200 -18.51 17.95 1.91
C THR A 200 -17.52 16.80 1.70
N PRO A 201 -16.77 16.39 2.73
CA PRO A 201 -15.82 15.27 2.61
C PRO A 201 -16.44 13.92 2.20
N ASP A 202 -17.78 13.77 2.28
CA ASP A 202 -18.47 12.55 1.87
C ASP A 202 -18.73 12.49 0.34
N GLN A 203 -18.64 13.63 -0.35
CA GLN A 203 -18.90 13.75 -1.80
C GLN A 203 -17.67 13.45 -2.65
N LEU A 204 -16.47 13.53 -2.06
CA LEU A 204 -15.18 13.43 -2.75
C LEU A 204 -14.37 12.26 -2.15
N PRO A 205 -14.76 11.01 -2.46
CA PRO A 205 -14.24 9.83 -1.77
C PRO A 205 -12.76 9.59 -2.04
N HIS A 206 -12.22 10.03 -3.18
CA HIS A 206 -10.86 9.72 -3.63
C HIS A 206 -9.78 10.65 -3.06
N TYR A 207 -10.16 11.76 -2.42
CA TYR A 207 -9.24 12.70 -1.78
C TYR A 207 -9.46 12.82 -0.27
N SER A 208 -8.37 13.03 0.47
CA SER A 208 -8.44 13.58 1.84
C SER A 208 -7.11 14.23 2.23
N PRO A 209 -7.10 15.18 3.18
CA PRO A 209 -5.86 15.74 3.74
C PRO A 209 -4.89 14.67 4.28
N ILE A 210 -5.43 13.60 4.88
CA ILE A 210 -4.65 12.45 5.38
C ILE A 210 -3.93 11.76 4.22
N LEU A 211 -4.69 11.40 3.18
CA LEU A 211 -4.17 10.71 2.01
C LEU A 211 -3.13 11.57 1.28
N HIS A 212 -3.43 12.86 1.08
CA HIS A 212 -2.54 13.80 0.41
C HIS A 212 -1.20 13.92 1.15
N CYS A 213 -1.22 14.16 2.46
CA CYS A 213 0.00 14.18 3.26
C CYS A 213 0.73 12.83 3.25
N SER A 214 0.02 11.70 3.21
CA SER A 214 0.62 10.36 3.10
C SER A 214 1.30 10.11 1.74
N VAL A 215 0.68 10.55 0.64
CA VAL A 215 1.25 10.50 -0.71
C VAL A 215 2.53 11.32 -0.76
N LEU A 216 2.51 12.58 -0.33
CA LEU A 216 3.70 13.44 -0.30
C LEU A 216 4.79 12.89 0.65
N ALA A 217 4.41 12.31 1.79
CA ALA A 217 5.35 11.65 2.71
C ALA A 217 6.06 10.42 2.12
N PHE A 218 5.48 9.79 1.10
CA PHE A 218 6.09 8.71 0.33
C PHE A 218 6.90 9.28 -0.84
N ALA A 219 6.25 10.09 -1.68
CA ALA A 219 6.78 10.67 -2.91
C ALA A 219 8.03 11.52 -2.69
N SER A 220 8.11 12.26 -1.59
CA SER A 220 9.29 13.10 -1.24
C SER A 220 10.61 12.34 -1.20
N SER A 221 10.63 11.01 -1.07
CA SER A 221 11.85 10.21 -1.24
C SER A 221 12.40 10.21 -2.68
N MET A 222 11.55 10.45 -3.67
CA MET A 222 11.84 10.56 -5.11
C MET A 222 12.14 12.00 -5.58
N SER A 223 12.21 12.96 -4.65
CA SER A 223 12.56 14.34 -4.95
C SER A 223 14.01 14.47 -5.40
N GLU A 224 14.27 15.32 -6.39
CA GLU A 224 15.63 15.78 -6.72
C GLU A 224 16.12 16.86 -5.76
N ASN A 225 15.22 17.63 -5.15
CA ASN A 225 15.57 18.62 -4.15
C ASN A 225 16.09 17.91 -2.88
N PRO A 226 17.37 18.07 -2.52
CA PRO A 226 17.98 17.32 -1.43
C PRO A 226 17.37 17.67 -0.07
N HIS A 227 16.74 18.84 0.09
CA HIS A 227 16.03 19.24 1.30
C HIS A 227 14.68 18.54 1.41
N VAL A 228 13.94 18.42 0.31
CA VAL A 228 12.64 17.71 0.28
C VAL A 228 12.84 16.21 0.45
N ARG A 229 13.95 15.67 -0.10
CA ARG A 229 14.38 14.28 0.08
C ARG A 229 14.87 13.95 1.51
N GLN A 230 14.97 14.89 2.43
CA GLN A 230 15.41 14.58 3.81
C GLN A 230 14.38 13.71 4.58
N PRO A 231 14.83 12.75 5.40
CA PRO A 231 13.94 11.96 6.26
C PRO A 231 13.02 12.81 7.14
N SER A 232 13.52 13.94 7.64
CA SER A 232 12.81 14.91 8.48
C SER A 232 11.66 15.60 7.74
N THR A 233 11.86 16.03 6.49
CA THR A 233 10.80 16.60 5.63
C THR A 233 9.68 15.60 5.42
N ARG A 234 10.05 14.35 5.10
CA ARG A 234 9.06 13.27 5.01
C ARG A 234 8.31 13.15 6.34
N GLU A 235 9.02 13.15 7.47
CA GLU A 235 8.43 13.01 8.80
C GLU A 235 7.42 14.12 9.13
N LYS A 236 7.70 15.39 8.76
CA LYS A 236 6.71 16.48 8.85
C LYS A 236 5.41 16.09 8.12
N PHE A 237 5.46 15.64 6.87
CA PHE A 237 4.27 15.18 6.13
C PHE A 237 3.55 13.99 6.81
N ALA A 238 4.27 12.95 7.23
CA ALA A 238 3.64 11.77 7.86
C ALA A 238 3.10 12.03 9.27
N THR A 239 3.66 12.99 9.99
CA THR A 239 3.14 13.48 11.28
C THR A 239 1.91 14.35 11.07
N HIS A 240 1.89 15.19 10.03
CA HIS A 240 0.70 15.98 9.71
C HIS A 240 -0.47 15.10 9.21
N ALA A 241 -0.19 14.08 8.38
CA ALA A 241 -1.17 13.04 8.04
C ALA A 241 -1.76 12.35 9.29
N LYS A 242 -0.93 12.14 10.34
CA LYS A 242 -1.41 11.62 11.64
C LYS A 242 -2.30 12.64 12.35
N GLN A 243 -1.92 13.91 12.39
CA GLN A 243 -2.71 14.96 13.01
C GLN A 243 -4.09 15.12 12.35
N TRP A 244 -4.19 14.91 11.04
CA TRP A 244 -5.48 14.85 10.35
C TRP A 244 -6.30 13.62 10.74
N LEU A 245 -5.67 12.46 10.87
CA LEU A 245 -6.31 11.22 11.36
C LEU A 245 -6.83 11.37 12.80
N ASP A 246 -5.99 11.90 13.70
CA ASP A 246 -6.34 12.11 15.11
C ASP A 246 -7.47 13.15 15.30
N LYS A 247 -7.74 13.99 14.28
CA LYS A 247 -8.84 14.97 14.24
C LYS A 247 -10.10 14.48 13.53
N SER A 248 -10.00 13.47 12.67
CA SER A 248 -11.12 12.98 11.87
C SER A 248 -11.91 11.90 12.62
N GLU A 249 -13.15 12.20 13.01
CA GLU A 249 -14.07 11.20 13.57
C GLU A 249 -14.56 10.16 12.53
N ARG A 250 -14.21 10.32 11.25
CA ARG A 250 -14.77 9.55 10.12
C ARG A 250 -13.77 8.59 9.51
N ASN A 251 -14.13 7.31 9.51
CA ASN A 251 -13.39 6.23 8.86
C ASN A 251 -13.72 6.16 7.36
N THR A 252 -13.03 6.91 6.50
CA THR A 252 -13.17 6.77 5.04
C THR A 252 -12.27 5.67 4.48
N GLY A 253 -12.65 5.06 3.34
CA GLY A 253 -11.84 4.04 2.66
C GLY A 253 -10.41 4.50 2.32
N TYR A 254 -10.20 5.80 2.17
CA TYR A 254 -8.92 6.41 1.83
C TYR A 254 -8.10 6.90 3.03
N MET A 255 -8.73 7.15 4.18
CA MET A 255 -8.02 7.25 5.46
C MET A 255 -7.21 5.97 5.71
N TYR A 256 -7.86 4.83 5.47
CA TYR A 256 -7.27 3.50 5.50
C TYR A 256 -6.10 3.35 4.50
N THR A 257 -6.26 3.75 3.24
CA THR A 257 -5.16 3.78 2.25
C THR A 257 -3.99 4.67 2.72
N GLY A 258 -4.27 5.86 3.26
CA GLY A 258 -3.27 6.77 3.83
C GLY A 258 -2.52 6.16 5.02
N MET A 259 -3.17 5.36 5.86
CA MET A 259 -2.51 4.59 6.93
C MET A 259 -1.61 3.49 6.37
N SER A 260 -2.06 2.77 5.34
CA SER A 260 -1.25 1.74 4.65
C SER A 260 0.05 2.30 4.07
N MET A 261 -0.01 3.46 3.40
CA MET A 261 1.20 4.17 2.93
C MET A 261 2.16 4.54 4.07
N ARG A 262 1.63 5.08 5.17
CA ARG A 262 2.44 5.51 6.33
C ARG A 262 3.16 4.35 7.00
N ALA A 263 2.56 3.16 7.04
CA ALA A 263 3.20 1.99 7.62
C ALA A 263 4.19 1.30 6.67
N ALA A 264 3.88 1.23 5.37
CA ALA A 264 4.86 0.83 4.35
C ALA A 264 6.12 1.71 4.43
N ARG A 265 5.99 2.94 4.92
CA ARG A 265 7.13 3.82 5.21
C ARG A 265 7.86 3.50 6.52
N ALA A 266 7.16 3.19 7.62
CA ALA A 266 7.68 3.28 8.99
C ALA A 266 8.88 2.36 9.30
N GLY A 267 9.05 1.27 8.55
CA GLY A 267 10.11 0.29 8.81
C GLY A 267 9.90 -0.48 10.12
N THR A 268 10.86 -1.35 10.47
CA THR A 268 10.76 -2.25 11.62
C THR A 268 11.16 -1.61 12.96
N ALA A 269 11.75 -0.41 12.96
CA ALA A 269 12.51 0.13 14.09
C ALA A 269 11.81 1.23 14.92
N SER A 270 10.51 1.49 14.70
CA SER A 270 9.80 2.64 15.31
C SER A 270 8.74 2.24 16.33
N GLN A 271 8.50 3.10 17.34
CA GLN A 271 7.31 3.05 18.21
C GLN A 271 5.97 3.13 17.43
N LEU A 272 6.00 3.48 16.13
CA LEU A 272 4.88 3.31 15.20
C LEU A 272 4.51 1.82 14.92
N ARG A 273 5.09 0.84 15.62
CA ARG A 273 4.79 -0.61 15.49
C ARG A 273 3.30 -0.95 15.57
N SER A 274 2.51 -0.23 16.38
CA SER A 274 1.05 -0.39 16.46
C SER A 274 0.30 0.09 15.21
N TRP A 275 0.90 0.97 14.40
CA TRP A 275 0.33 1.46 13.14
C TRP A 275 0.70 0.55 11.97
N TYR A 276 1.80 -0.20 12.08
CA TYR A 276 2.03 -1.37 11.24
C TYR A 276 0.91 -2.41 11.43
N CYS A 277 0.35 -2.55 12.64
CA CYS A 277 -0.84 -3.39 12.87
C CYS A 277 -2.16 -2.81 12.30
N TRP A 278 -2.28 -1.51 12.04
CA TRP A 278 -3.52 -0.89 11.51
C TRP A 278 -3.52 -0.69 9.98
N SER A 279 -2.37 -0.43 9.39
CA SER A 279 -2.16 -0.71 7.97
C SER A 279 -2.39 -2.19 7.72
N ALA A 280 -1.67 -3.07 8.44
CA ALA A 280 -1.94 -4.49 8.51
C ALA A 280 -3.22 -4.85 9.30
N PHE A 281 -4.20 -3.94 9.43
CA PHE A 281 -5.60 -4.26 9.74
C PHE A 281 -6.42 -4.36 8.44
N LEU A 282 -6.17 -3.44 7.51
CA LEU A 282 -6.64 -3.52 6.11
C LEU A 282 -5.86 -4.57 5.36
N THR A 283 -4.53 -4.51 5.52
CA THR A 283 -3.70 -5.61 5.13
C THR A 283 -4.07 -6.84 5.95
N GLU A 284 -4.50 -6.87 7.23
CA GLU A 284 -5.05 -8.12 7.84
C GLU A 284 -6.30 -8.59 7.11
N THR A 285 -7.18 -7.71 6.65
CA THR A 285 -8.30 -8.18 5.83
C THR A 285 -7.80 -8.87 4.53
N TYR A 286 -6.52 -8.63 4.16
CA TYR A 286 -5.67 -9.32 3.17
C TYR A 286 -4.60 -10.34 3.74
N VAL A 287 -4.31 -10.39 5.06
CA VAL A 287 -3.05 -10.88 5.73
C VAL A 287 -3.33 -11.58 7.07
N ARG A 288 -4.55 -11.52 7.59
CA ARG A 288 -5.11 -12.43 8.61
C ARG A 288 -5.08 -13.88 8.11
N LEU A 289 -4.86 -14.08 6.81
CA LEU A 289 -4.62 -15.37 6.17
C LEU A 289 -3.13 -15.59 5.81
N SER A 290 -2.28 -14.57 5.91
CA SER A 290 -0.84 -14.62 5.62
C SER A 290 0.06 -14.66 6.86
N LEU A 291 -0.46 -14.32 8.05
CA LEU A 291 0.34 -14.20 9.28
C LEU A 291 -0.24 -14.91 10.52
N GLU A 292 -1.40 -15.56 10.42
CA GLU A 292 -1.87 -16.48 11.47
C GLU A 292 -0.95 -17.72 11.64
N SER A 293 -0.13 -18.11 10.65
CA SER A 293 0.94 -19.11 10.89
C SER A 293 2.23 -18.52 11.45
N PHE A 294 2.63 -17.31 11.04
CA PHE A 294 3.95 -16.76 11.40
C PHE A 294 3.96 -15.95 12.71
N VAL A 295 2.84 -15.29 13.08
CA VAL A 295 2.75 -14.49 14.32
C VAL A 295 1.77 -15.06 15.35
N ALA A 296 0.80 -15.92 15.00
CA ALA A 296 0.00 -16.57 16.05
C ALA A 296 0.79 -17.62 16.85
N GLN A 297 1.83 -18.22 16.24
CA GLN A 297 2.82 -19.04 16.94
C GLN A 297 3.62 -18.23 17.98
N GLU A 298 3.80 -16.92 17.73
CA GLU A 298 4.51 -15.97 18.57
C GLU A 298 3.60 -15.30 19.65
N MET A 299 2.32 -15.00 19.34
CA MET A 299 1.53 -13.98 20.09
C MET A 299 0.11 -14.37 20.58
N ARG A 300 -0.42 -15.59 20.30
CA ARG A 300 -1.62 -16.20 20.94
C ARG A 300 -2.82 -15.27 21.30
N ARG A 301 -3.56 -14.68 20.36
CA ARG A 301 -4.89 -14.03 20.62
C ARG A 301 -5.91 -14.19 19.48
N PRO A 302 -7.24 -14.33 19.78
CA PRO A 302 -8.33 -14.38 18.80
C PRO A 302 -8.99 -13.00 18.51
N SER A 303 -9.81 -12.89 17.45
CA SER A 303 -10.44 -11.64 16.96
C SER A 303 -11.97 -11.57 17.17
N GLU A 304 -12.55 -10.36 17.20
CA GLU A 304 -13.93 -10.10 17.67
C GLU A 304 -14.92 -9.50 16.61
N MET A 305 -14.65 -9.54 15.29
CA MET A 305 -15.50 -8.88 14.25
C MET A 305 -16.31 -9.85 13.34
N PRO A 306 -17.58 -9.52 12.97
CA PRO A 306 -18.48 -10.38 12.20
C PRO A 306 -18.38 -10.26 10.66
N THR A 307 -18.93 -11.24 9.96
CA THR A 307 -18.86 -11.40 8.48
C THR A 307 -20.11 -10.86 7.75
N PRO A 308 -19.97 -10.14 6.61
CA PRO A 308 -21.11 -9.66 5.82
C PRO A 308 -21.66 -10.71 4.83
N ASN A 309 -22.97 -10.64 4.53
CA ASN A 309 -23.68 -11.54 3.62
C ASN A 309 -24.44 -10.78 2.52
N GLY A 310 -24.12 -11.00 1.25
CA GLY A 310 -24.79 -10.40 0.08
C GLY A 310 -24.41 -11.08 -1.24
N LEU A 311 -25.25 -10.96 -2.26
CA LEU A 311 -25.09 -11.56 -3.60
C LEU A 311 -25.05 -10.45 -4.66
N VAL A 312 -24.01 -10.44 -5.52
CA VAL A 312 -23.74 -9.33 -6.47
C VAL A 312 -23.18 -9.87 -7.81
N THR A 313 -23.48 -9.14 -8.90
CA THR A 313 -23.09 -9.40 -10.30
C THR A 313 -22.17 -8.31 -10.87
N LEU A 314 -21.38 -8.68 -11.89
CA LEU A 314 -20.48 -7.80 -12.65
C LEU A 314 -21.23 -6.72 -13.45
N PRO A 315 -20.87 -5.43 -13.33
CA PRO A 315 -21.20 -4.40 -14.31
C PRO A 315 -20.00 -4.09 -15.21
N ILE A 316 -20.26 -4.03 -16.52
CA ILE A 316 -19.33 -3.58 -17.59
C ILE A 316 -18.17 -4.54 -17.85
N ALA A 317 -18.29 -5.29 -18.95
CA ALA A 317 -17.15 -5.88 -19.63
C ALA A 317 -16.40 -4.77 -20.39
N TYR A 318 -15.19 -4.43 -19.95
CA TYR A 318 -14.30 -3.59 -20.74
C TYR A 318 -13.57 -4.46 -21.75
N GLU A 319 -13.93 -4.38 -23.03
CA GLU A 319 -13.11 -4.97 -24.09
C GLU A 319 -11.73 -4.30 -24.10
N LEU A 320 -10.66 -5.10 -24.24
CA LEU A 320 -9.31 -4.58 -24.41
C LEU A 320 -9.17 -4.04 -25.84
N SER A 321 -8.69 -2.80 -25.98
CA SER A 321 -8.05 -2.43 -27.24
C SER A 321 -6.85 -3.35 -27.43
N ALA A 322 -6.79 -4.05 -28.56
CA ALA A 322 -5.67 -4.95 -28.87
C ALA A 322 -4.43 -4.21 -29.39
N GLN A 323 -4.41 -2.87 -29.33
CA GLN A 323 -3.25 -2.08 -29.78
C GLN A 323 -2.07 -2.24 -28.81
N PRO A 324 -0.88 -2.64 -29.30
CA PRO A 324 0.30 -2.76 -28.46
C PRO A 324 0.88 -1.38 -28.13
N LEU A 325 1.38 -1.22 -26.90
CA LEU A 325 2.02 0.01 -26.38
C LEU A 325 3.42 0.29 -26.97
N SER A 326 3.82 -0.45 -28.00
CA SER A 326 5.22 -0.72 -28.38
C SER A 326 6.03 0.51 -28.83
N GLU A 327 5.36 1.59 -29.25
CA GLU A 327 6.00 2.80 -29.78
C GLU A 327 5.99 3.99 -28.79
N MET A 328 5.51 3.80 -27.56
CA MET A 328 5.37 4.91 -26.60
C MET A 328 6.68 5.23 -25.86
N SER A 329 7.06 6.50 -25.85
CA SER A 329 8.09 7.00 -24.94
C SER A 329 7.62 7.04 -23.49
N ALA A 330 8.56 7.01 -22.55
CA ALA A 330 8.26 7.05 -21.12
C ALA A 330 7.44 8.28 -20.69
N THR A 331 7.61 9.43 -21.36
CA THR A 331 6.85 10.65 -21.08
C THR A 331 5.39 10.53 -21.49
N HIS A 332 5.09 9.81 -22.58
CA HIS A 332 3.71 9.68 -23.08
C HIS A 332 2.94 8.52 -22.43
N LEU A 333 3.61 7.54 -21.82
CA LEU A 333 2.94 6.42 -21.17
C LEU A 333 1.93 6.88 -20.11
N PHE A 334 2.33 7.80 -19.23
CA PHE A 334 1.52 8.18 -18.08
C PHE A 334 0.27 9.00 -18.46
N ASP A 335 0.30 9.61 -19.64
CA ASP A 335 -0.84 10.29 -20.25
C ASP A 335 -1.68 9.35 -21.16
N HIS A 336 -1.26 8.09 -21.35
CA HIS A 336 -1.99 7.15 -22.21
C HIS A 336 -3.32 6.72 -21.58
N VAL A 337 -4.38 6.67 -22.40
CA VAL A 337 -5.75 6.34 -21.97
C VAL A 337 -5.86 4.98 -21.27
N ASP A 338 -5.02 4.00 -21.66
CA ASP A 338 -5.00 2.67 -21.03
C ASP A 338 -4.08 2.56 -19.80
N TYR A 339 -3.27 3.57 -19.46
CA TYR A 339 -2.35 3.46 -18.32
C TYR A 339 -3.06 3.26 -16.96
N PRO A 340 -4.18 3.94 -16.65
CA PRO A 340 -4.97 3.65 -15.46
C PRO A 340 -5.53 2.22 -15.47
N ARG A 341 -5.90 1.70 -16.65
CA ARG A 341 -6.41 0.33 -16.81
C ARG A 341 -5.33 -0.71 -16.49
N ILE A 342 -4.15 -0.58 -17.10
CA ILE A 342 -2.98 -1.45 -16.84
C ILE A 342 -2.63 -1.43 -15.34
N THR A 343 -2.64 -0.24 -14.74
CA THR A 343 -2.42 -0.04 -13.29
C THR A 343 -3.41 -0.86 -12.44
N ILE A 344 -4.72 -0.81 -12.74
CA ILE A 344 -5.75 -1.60 -12.05
C ILE A 344 -5.56 -3.10 -12.28
N GLU A 345 -5.32 -3.53 -13.52
CA GLU A 345 -5.12 -4.94 -13.87
C GLU A 345 -3.90 -5.52 -13.15
N CYS A 346 -2.77 -4.81 -13.16
CA CYS A 346 -1.56 -5.17 -12.42
C CYS A 346 -1.80 -5.24 -10.91
N PHE A 347 -2.57 -4.30 -10.33
CA PHE A 347 -2.95 -4.37 -8.91
C PHE A 347 -3.74 -5.64 -8.60
N ILE A 348 -4.81 -5.94 -9.37
CA ILE A 348 -5.66 -7.12 -9.16
C ILE A 348 -4.83 -8.42 -9.27
N LYS A 349 -3.87 -8.46 -10.21
CA LYS A 349 -2.94 -9.58 -10.34
C LYS A 349 -1.97 -9.66 -9.15
N CYS A 350 -1.39 -8.56 -8.68
CA CYS A 350 -0.53 -8.55 -7.49
C CYS A 350 -1.29 -9.01 -6.23
N THR A 351 -2.53 -8.57 -6.06
CA THR A 351 -3.46 -9.06 -5.04
C THR A 351 -3.66 -10.56 -5.14
N SER A 352 -3.94 -11.08 -6.34
CA SER A 352 -4.14 -12.51 -6.58
C SER A 352 -2.88 -13.32 -6.26
N LEU A 353 -1.71 -12.82 -6.64
CA LEU A 353 -0.41 -13.42 -6.35
C LEU A 353 -0.12 -13.45 -4.84
N MET A 354 -0.34 -12.34 -4.13
CA MET A 354 -0.20 -12.32 -2.67
C MET A 354 -1.13 -13.33 -2.00
N LEU A 355 -2.36 -13.49 -2.50
CA LEU A 355 -3.29 -14.49 -1.96
C LEU A 355 -2.81 -15.91 -2.23
N ILE A 356 -2.41 -16.25 -3.46
CA ILE A 356 -1.88 -17.58 -3.81
C ILE A 356 -0.62 -17.91 -2.99
N THR A 357 0.33 -16.98 -2.92
CA THR A 357 1.63 -17.20 -2.28
C THR A 357 1.57 -17.42 -0.77
N ASN A 358 0.50 -16.99 -0.12
CA ASN A 358 0.28 -17.23 1.31
C ASN A 358 -0.48 -18.53 1.61
N THR A 359 -0.99 -19.24 0.59
CA THR A 359 -1.89 -20.40 0.77
C THR A 359 -1.21 -21.77 0.69
N ILE A 360 0.11 -21.81 0.92
CA ILE A 360 0.99 -22.95 0.61
C ILE A 360 0.98 -23.23 -0.91
N PRO A 361 1.49 -22.29 -1.72
CA PRO A 361 1.56 -22.48 -3.16
C PRO A 361 2.51 -23.64 -3.51
N THR A 362 2.14 -24.42 -4.52
CA THR A 362 3.16 -25.15 -5.30
C THR A 362 3.70 -24.24 -6.40
N ALA A 363 4.95 -24.43 -6.82
CA ALA A 363 5.51 -23.68 -7.94
C ALA A 363 4.65 -23.83 -9.21
N THR A 364 4.11 -25.02 -9.45
CA THR A 364 3.17 -25.33 -10.55
C THR A 364 1.89 -24.48 -10.51
N GLN A 365 1.36 -24.16 -9.33
CA GLN A 365 0.19 -23.26 -9.21
C GLN A 365 0.55 -21.83 -9.59
N LEU A 366 1.72 -21.34 -9.18
CA LEU A 366 2.21 -20.00 -9.55
C LEU A 366 2.48 -19.90 -11.04
N GLU A 367 3.14 -20.90 -11.62
CA GLU A 367 3.38 -21.02 -13.06
C GLU A 367 2.08 -21.07 -13.87
N THR A 368 1.12 -21.91 -13.47
CA THR A 368 -0.21 -21.97 -14.11
C THR A 368 -0.93 -20.62 -14.06
N TRP A 369 -0.84 -19.91 -12.93
CA TRP A 369 -1.44 -18.60 -12.75
C TRP A 369 -0.77 -17.50 -13.60
N PHE A 370 0.55 -17.54 -13.71
CA PHE A 370 1.34 -16.60 -14.51
C PHE A 370 1.15 -16.81 -16.01
N ASN A 371 1.14 -18.07 -16.46
CA ASN A 371 0.86 -18.43 -17.86
C ASN A 371 -0.58 -18.08 -18.29
N ALA A 372 -1.50 -17.88 -17.33
CA ALA A 372 -2.86 -17.37 -17.57
C ALA A 372 -2.96 -15.83 -17.61
N PHE A 373 -1.85 -15.11 -17.74
CA PHE A 373 -1.87 -13.67 -17.99
C PHE A 373 -2.28 -13.34 -19.43
N PRO A 374 -3.07 -12.27 -19.65
CA PRO A 374 -3.32 -11.75 -20.98
C PRO A 374 -2.03 -11.14 -21.57
N ALA A 375 -1.93 -11.11 -22.90
CA ALA A 375 -0.73 -10.69 -23.63
C ALA A 375 -0.17 -9.33 -23.18
N ASN A 376 -1.06 -8.36 -22.92
CA ASN A 376 -0.71 -6.99 -22.49
C ASN A 376 -0.06 -6.89 -21.09
N LEU A 377 -0.03 -7.97 -20.31
CA LEU A 377 0.60 -8.02 -18.98
C LEU A 377 1.86 -8.90 -18.95
N HIS A 378 2.28 -9.48 -20.07
CA HIS A 378 3.56 -10.17 -20.17
C HIS A 378 4.69 -9.16 -20.38
N PHE A 379 5.85 -9.47 -19.79
CA PHE A 379 7.08 -8.74 -20.04
C PHE A 379 7.81 -9.39 -21.21
N HIS A 380 7.91 -8.70 -22.35
CA HIS A 380 8.74 -9.14 -23.46
C HIS A 380 10.04 -8.34 -23.47
N GLN A 381 11.17 -9.04 -23.41
CA GLN A 381 12.51 -8.43 -23.43
C GLN A 381 12.81 -7.64 -24.72
N SER A 382 12.02 -7.87 -25.78
CA SER A 382 12.06 -7.13 -27.04
C SER A 382 11.31 -5.80 -27.02
N ASP A 383 10.47 -5.56 -26.02
CA ASP A 383 9.71 -4.31 -25.93
C ASP A 383 10.66 -3.17 -25.58
N ALA A 384 10.62 -2.09 -26.36
CA ALA A 384 11.44 -0.90 -26.12
C ALA A 384 11.18 -0.28 -24.74
N PHE A 385 10.00 -0.55 -24.16
CA PHE A 385 9.53 0.08 -22.94
C PHE A 385 8.42 -0.74 -22.27
N THR A 386 8.45 -0.86 -20.94
CA THR A 386 7.50 -1.65 -20.14
C THR A 386 6.94 -0.81 -18.99
N PRO A 387 5.60 -0.68 -18.84
CA PRO A 387 4.99 0.04 -17.72
C PRO A 387 5.50 -0.40 -16.33
N PRO A 388 5.81 0.54 -15.41
CA PRO A 388 6.29 0.20 -14.06
C PRO A 388 5.40 -0.80 -13.28
N PRO A 389 4.05 -0.74 -13.36
CA PRO A 389 3.18 -1.73 -12.71
C PRO A 389 3.36 -3.16 -13.25
N ILE A 390 3.72 -3.33 -14.54
CA ILE A 390 4.00 -4.63 -15.14
C ILE A 390 5.35 -5.16 -14.65
N LEU A 391 6.42 -4.37 -14.73
CA LEU A 391 7.73 -4.77 -14.18
C LEU A 391 7.62 -5.18 -12.71
N ALA A 392 6.90 -4.39 -11.91
CA ALA A 392 6.72 -4.66 -10.49
C ALA A 392 5.86 -5.92 -10.19
N LEU A 393 4.86 -6.22 -11.03
CA LEU A 393 4.09 -7.47 -10.98
C LEU A 393 4.99 -8.69 -11.28
N HIS A 394 5.85 -8.59 -12.30
CA HIS A 394 6.80 -9.65 -12.66
C HIS A 394 7.88 -9.84 -11.59
N ILE A 395 8.40 -8.76 -11.00
CA ILE A 395 9.34 -8.81 -9.87
C ILE A 395 8.68 -9.52 -8.68
N HIS A 396 7.42 -9.18 -8.34
CA HIS A 396 6.68 -9.88 -7.28
C HIS A 396 6.52 -11.37 -7.58
N TYR A 397 6.24 -11.75 -8.84
CA TYR A 397 6.12 -13.15 -9.26
C TYR A 397 7.43 -13.92 -9.06
N TRP A 398 8.53 -13.45 -9.65
CA TRP A 398 9.82 -14.15 -9.53
C TRP A 398 10.38 -14.12 -8.11
N TRP A 399 10.15 -13.05 -7.35
CA TRP A 399 10.46 -13.01 -5.92
C TRP A 399 9.66 -14.07 -5.13
N SER A 400 8.40 -14.30 -5.52
CA SER A 400 7.58 -15.33 -4.90
C SER A 400 8.08 -16.74 -5.23
N ILE A 401 8.51 -17.00 -6.47
CA ILE A 401 9.19 -18.25 -6.84
C ILE A 401 10.47 -18.43 -6.01
N LEU A 402 11.34 -17.41 -5.96
CA LEU A 402 12.57 -17.42 -5.16
C LEU A 402 12.29 -17.74 -3.68
N ARG A 403 11.21 -17.17 -3.10
CA ARG A 403 10.80 -17.44 -1.71
C ARG A 403 10.35 -18.88 -1.44
N LEU A 404 9.92 -19.64 -2.45
CA LEU A 404 9.56 -21.06 -2.27
C LEU A 404 10.76 -21.99 -2.31
N TYR A 405 11.85 -21.55 -2.94
CA TYR A 405 13.06 -22.36 -3.12
C TYR A 405 14.23 -21.92 -2.26
N LEU A 406 14.16 -20.74 -1.62
CA LEU A 406 15.21 -20.27 -0.71
C LEU A 406 15.36 -21.26 0.47
N PRO A 407 16.47 -22.00 0.58
CA PRO A 407 16.57 -23.07 1.56
C PRO A 407 16.96 -22.55 2.95
N ASP A 408 16.30 -23.04 3.99
CA ASP A 408 16.85 -23.02 5.37
C ASP A 408 17.89 -24.15 5.58
N SER A 409 18.10 -25.03 4.59
CA SER A 409 18.98 -26.20 4.69
C SER A 409 19.63 -26.56 3.36
N ALA A 410 20.85 -27.11 3.40
CA ALA A 410 21.72 -27.35 2.23
C ALA A 410 21.27 -28.49 1.30
N THR A 411 20.13 -28.30 0.63
CA THR A 411 19.69 -29.10 -0.53
C THR A 411 20.26 -28.56 -1.84
N GLU A 412 20.42 -29.42 -2.84
CA GLU A 412 21.05 -29.07 -4.13
C GLU A 412 20.35 -27.91 -4.88
N PRO A 413 21.12 -27.12 -5.66
CA PRO A 413 20.62 -25.93 -6.34
C PRO A 413 19.44 -26.24 -7.25
N ASN A 414 18.31 -25.59 -6.97
CA ASN A 414 17.08 -25.82 -7.71
C ASN A 414 17.08 -25.01 -9.02
N LEU A 415 16.81 -25.66 -10.17
CA LEU A 415 16.72 -25.01 -11.48
C LEU A 415 15.76 -23.80 -11.48
N SER A 416 14.62 -23.91 -10.77
CA SER A 416 13.63 -22.84 -10.64
C SER A 416 14.15 -21.64 -9.82
N MET A 417 15.06 -21.87 -8.87
CA MET A 417 15.70 -20.80 -8.11
C MET A 417 16.66 -20.00 -9.00
N ASN A 418 17.53 -20.70 -9.74
CA ASN A 418 18.47 -20.06 -10.66
C ASN A 418 17.74 -19.27 -11.76
N LEU A 419 16.66 -19.83 -12.32
CA LEU A 419 15.80 -19.11 -13.26
C LEU A 419 15.18 -17.85 -12.63
N ALA A 420 14.67 -17.93 -11.40
CA ALA A 420 14.11 -16.78 -10.71
C ALA A 420 15.15 -15.69 -10.40
N LEU A 421 16.40 -16.06 -10.08
CA LEU A 421 17.49 -15.11 -9.85
C LEU A 421 17.87 -14.36 -11.13
N VAL A 422 18.06 -15.09 -12.24
CA VAL A 422 18.32 -14.49 -13.56
C VAL A 422 17.20 -13.54 -13.95
N LYS A 423 15.93 -13.97 -13.81
CA LYS A 423 14.77 -13.13 -14.18
C LYS A 423 14.60 -11.91 -13.28
N LEU A 424 14.94 -11.99 -11.99
CA LEU A 424 14.94 -10.83 -11.10
C LEU A 424 16.02 -9.81 -11.47
N VAL A 425 17.24 -10.28 -11.80
CA VAL A 425 18.33 -9.43 -12.28
C VAL A 425 17.92 -8.69 -13.56
N GLU A 426 17.46 -9.42 -14.58
CA GLU A 426 16.96 -8.83 -15.84
C GLU A 426 15.88 -7.75 -15.61
N LEU A 427 14.94 -8.00 -14.69
CA LEU A 427 13.86 -7.06 -14.36
C LEU A 427 14.35 -5.83 -13.58
N PHE A 428 15.38 -5.95 -12.74
CA PHE A 428 15.99 -4.81 -12.07
C PHE A 428 16.80 -3.95 -13.05
N GLU A 429 17.53 -4.58 -13.98
CA GLU A 429 18.24 -3.90 -15.06
C GLU A 429 17.27 -3.19 -16.01
N ALA A 430 16.19 -3.84 -16.42
CA ALA A 430 15.14 -3.23 -17.24
C ALA A 430 14.49 -2.02 -16.54
N PHE A 431 14.20 -2.13 -15.24
CA PHE A 431 13.66 -1.01 -14.46
C PHE A 431 14.67 0.14 -14.35
N ASP A 432 15.95 -0.14 -14.10
CA ASP A 432 16.99 0.87 -14.00
C ASP A 432 17.25 1.58 -15.34
N ALA A 433 17.22 0.83 -16.45
CA ALA A 433 17.41 1.37 -17.79
C ALA A 433 16.23 2.26 -18.25
N GLN A 434 14.99 1.90 -17.91
CA GLN A 434 13.79 2.63 -18.34
C GLN A 434 13.42 3.80 -17.41
N PHE A 435 13.69 3.66 -16.10
CA PHE A 435 13.23 4.60 -15.07
C PHE A 435 14.33 5.06 -14.11
N GLY A 436 15.29 4.19 -13.83
CA GLY A 436 16.30 4.42 -12.80
C GLY A 436 15.85 3.96 -11.41
N LEU A 437 16.75 3.31 -10.68
CA LEU A 437 16.48 2.71 -9.37
C LEU A 437 16.05 3.70 -8.26
N GLN A 438 16.17 5.01 -8.51
CA GLN A 438 15.67 6.08 -7.63
C GLN A 438 14.13 6.18 -7.57
N TYR A 439 13.43 5.57 -8.54
CA TYR A 439 11.98 5.44 -8.51
C TYR A 439 11.51 4.01 -8.23
N PHE A 440 12.44 3.09 -7.91
CA PHE A 440 12.12 1.69 -7.65
C PHE A 440 11.12 1.53 -6.49
N PRO A 441 10.06 0.70 -6.61
CA PRO A 441 9.06 0.59 -5.57
C PRO A 441 9.65 0.13 -4.22
N ARG A 442 9.57 0.99 -3.20
CA ARG A 442 10.22 0.74 -1.89
C ARG A 442 9.82 -0.60 -1.23
N ASN A 443 8.61 -1.07 -1.46
CA ASN A 443 8.12 -2.36 -0.98
C ASN A 443 8.78 -3.58 -1.67
N LEU A 444 9.43 -3.39 -2.83
CA LEU A 444 10.18 -4.40 -3.56
C LEU A 444 11.66 -4.45 -3.20
N LEU A 445 12.17 -3.54 -2.35
CA LEU A 445 13.58 -3.60 -1.91
C LEU A 445 13.93 -4.93 -1.22
N LYS A 446 12.94 -5.61 -0.60
CA LYS A 446 13.15 -6.94 -0.03
C LYS A 446 13.35 -8.02 -1.11
N ALA A 447 12.72 -7.89 -2.28
CA ALA A 447 12.97 -8.76 -3.42
C ALA A 447 14.42 -8.62 -3.91
N MET A 448 14.88 -7.39 -4.08
CA MET A 448 16.25 -7.06 -4.49
C MET A 448 17.30 -7.54 -3.50
N TYR A 449 17.08 -7.33 -2.20
CA TYR A 449 17.93 -7.88 -1.14
C TYR A 449 17.97 -9.42 -1.16
N MET A 450 16.82 -10.08 -1.31
CA MET A 450 16.78 -11.54 -1.34
C MET A 450 17.45 -12.12 -2.60
N CYS A 451 17.29 -11.45 -3.75
CA CYS A 451 17.97 -11.79 -4.99
C CYS A 451 19.49 -11.66 -4.84
N GLY A 452 19.98 -10.52 -4.34
CA GLY A 452 21.41 -10.31 -4.10
C GLY A 452 22.00 -11.32 -3.11
N ARG A 453 21.29 -11.61 -2.01
CA ARG A 453 21.75 -12.58 -1.00
C ARG A 453 21.86 -13.99 -1.57
N ALA A 454 20.84 -14.44 -2.30
CA ALA A 454 20.84 -15.74 -2.94
C ALA A 454 21.90 -15.82 -4.08
N SER A 455 22.08 -14.75 -4.86
CA SER A 455 23.11 -14.68 -5.91
C SER A 455 24.53 -14.85 -5.35
N ILE A 456 24.82 -14.26 -4.18
CA ILE A 456 26.10 -14.46 -3.48
C ILE A 456 26.27 -15.92 -3.03
N LEU A 457 25.23 -16.52 -2.44
CA LEU A 457 25.29 -17.91 -1.95
C LEU A 457 25.44 -18.94 -3.08
N GLU A 458 24.74 -18.73 -4.20
CA GLU A 458 24.79 -19.58 -5.40
C GLU A 458 25.99 -19.28 -6.32
N ARG A 459 26.84 -18.30 -5.97
CA ARG A 459 28.01 -17.87 -6.74
C ARG A 459 27.68 -17.49 -8.20
N LEU A 460 26.57 -16.78 -8.37
CA LEU A 460 26.14 -16.22 -9.66
C LEU A 460 27.07 -15.07 -10.12
N PRO A 461 27.01 -14.65 -11.40
CA PRO A 461 27.84 -13.56 -11.92
C PRO A 461 27.73 -12.26 -11.11
N GLU A 462 28.87 -11.60 -10.92
CA GLU A 462 29.03 -10.39 -10.09
C GLU A 462 28.11 -9.24 -10.52
N ASP A 463 27.80 -9.11 -11.82
CA ASP A 463 26.91 -8.06 -12.36
C ASP A 463 25.52 -8.11 -11.70
N GLY A 464 24.98 -9.30 -11.46
CA GLY A 464 23.70 -9.51 -10.77
C GLY A 464 23.73 -9.12 -9.28
N ILE A 465 24.90 -9.21 -8.65
CA ILE A 465 25.11 -8.77 -7.26
C ILE A 465 25.25 -7.24 -7.23
N GLU A 466 25.98 -6.65 -8.18
CA GLU A 466 26.16 -5.20 -8.25
C GLU A 466 24.88 -4.44 -8.62
N ILE A 467 23.99 -4.95 -9.50
CA ILE A 467 22.68 -4.30 -9.72
C ILE A 467 21.82 -4.29 -8.45
N CYS A 468 21.84 -5.38 -7.67
CA CYS A 468 21.13 -5.44 -6.38
C CYS A 468 21.73 -4.47 -5.36
N LEU A 469 23.07 -4.40 -5.25
CA LEU A 469 23.75 -3.45 -4.36
C LEU A 469 23.55 -2.00 -4.80
N LYS A 470 23.63 -1.71 -6.10
CA LYS A 470 23.35 -0.40 -6.72
C LYS A 470 21.95 0.07 -6.31
N GLY A 471 20.93 -0.75 -6.55
CA GLY A 471 19.55 -0.39 -6.23
C GLY A 471 19.31 -0.17 -4.74
N LEU A 472 19.82 -1.05 -3.87
CA LEU A 472 19.68 -0.89 -2.42
C LEU A 472 20.40 0.36 -1.90
N ARG A 473 21.59 0.72 -2.43
CA ARG A 473 22.34 1.93 -2.05
C ARG A 473 21.58 3.24 -2.33
N VAL A 474 20.65 3.26 -3.30
CA VAL A 474 19.83 4.45 -3.59
C VAL A 474 18.84 4.76 -2.47
N TRP A 475 18.49 3.78 -1.64
CA TRP A 475 17.45 3.89 -0.61
C TRP A 475 18.03 3.88 0.80
N PRO A 476 18.06 5.02 1.54
CA PRO A 476 18.64 5.07 2.88
C PRO A 476 18.05 4.07 3.89
N CYS A 477 16.80 3.66 3.71
CA CYS A 477 16.17 2.64 4.55
C CYS A 477 16.67 1.20 4.32
N ALA A 478 17.51 0.97 3.30
CA ALA A 478 18.11 -0.31 2.97
C ALA A 478 19.59 -0.41 3.36
N GLU A 479 20.14 0.55 4.11
CA GLU A 479 21.54 0.55 4.57
C GLU A 479 21.93 -0.75 5.28
N SER A 480 21.06 -1.28 6.15
CA SER A 480 21.28 -2.58 6.82
C SER A 480 21.23 -3.77 5.87
N MET A 481 20.47 -3.68 4.77
CA MET A 481 20.44 -4.70 3.71
C MET A 481 21.74 -4.66 2.89
N VAL A 482 22.26 -3.47 2.60
CA VAL A 482 23.56 -3.30 1.93
C VAL A 482 24.70 -3.84 2.80
N ALA A 483 24.69 -3.52 4.09
CA ALA A 483 25.71 -3.99 5.04
C ALA A 483 25.76 -5.53 5.13
N ASP A 484 24.61 -6.20 5.25
CA ASP A 484 24.53 -7.67 5.27
C ASP A 484 25.05 -8.29 3.97
N LEU A 485 24.70 -7.74 2.79
CA LEU A 485 25.20 -8.26 1.51
C LEU A 485 26.71 -8.06 1.34
N VAL A 486 27.25 -6.91 1.73
CA VAL A 486 28.70 -6.64 1.69
C VAL A 486 29.45 -7.55 2.64
N GLN A 487 28.94 -7.75 3.87
CA GLN A 487 29.53 -8.67 4.84
C GLN A 487 29.51 -10.12 4.32
N LEU A 488 28.37 -10.57 3.78
CA LEU A 488 28.22 -11.92 3.24
C LEU A 488 29.18 -12.17 2.07
N ARG A 489 29.28 -11.23 1.11
CA ARG A 489 30.23 -11.31 -0.02
C ARG A 489 31.69 -11.35 0.45
N SER A 490 32.04 -10.69 1.56
CA SER A 490 33.39 -10.74 2.13
C SER A 490 33.72 -12.00 2.92
N SER A 491 32.75 -12.89 3.14
CA SER A 491 32.88 -14.10 3.96
C SER A 491 32.99 -15.42 3.15
N LEU A 492 32.91 -15.33 1.82
CA LEU A 492 33.00 -16.44 0.86
C LEU A 492 34.25 -16.31 -0.01
#